data_AF-A0A9W2Z8I0-F1
#
_entry.id   AF-A0A9W2Z8I0-F1
#
_cell.length_a   1.000
_cell.length_b   1.000
_cell.length_c   1.000
_cell.angle_alpha   90.00
_cell.angle_beta   90.00
_cell.angle_gamma   90.00
#
_symmetry.space_group_name_H-M   'P 1'
#
loop_
_entity.id
_entity.type
_entity.pdbx_description
1 polymer ?
#
loop_
_entity_poly.entity_id
_entity_poly.type
_entity_poly.pdbx_seq_one_letter_code
_entity_poly.pdbx_strand_id
1 'polypeptide(L)'
;MQRVLRIILVVVVLAFAMFFLSSRNRSGSNIAMFSDPMSTRNQAERLEPKPYEVTIITLYVPLGKFQKGGGGNFYTNDKYRGWMQTFGWLSNKLVAFLTDDDTYNYFKQIRSHLPPERTVLIRVNRSELSSFKDYDRVNQIYSKPDYPKHHPNTVNANYSLTMNAKYEVLQMAMDLGHVNTTYIAWLDIGCLRNMLEEKIRPKNNIFTLEVPLDFEDGKVAFTEVGGRDGLRNLSPWEYIQQNQVWVAGSYFIAKKTVMLKFIRSYQKAVQVLLKDNMASTDQQVIGSMYSPQMIKDQEVEIKTYRCSNGQYGLYSSDIQYFCLAYVCKEAAELRRANKTLQLA
;
A
#
# COMPACT_ATOMS: atom_id res chain seq x y z
N MET A 1 -65.28 5.91 -21.99
CA MET A 1 -64.52 4.64 -21.85
C MET A 1 -63.17 4.74 -21.12
N GLN A 2 -62.55 5.92 -20.99
CA GLN A 2 -61.27 6.08 -20.24
C GLN A 2 -61.40 6.31 -18.71
N ARG A 3 -62.61 6.55 -18.17
CA ARG A 3 -62.81 6.72 -16.71
C ARG A 3 -63.10 5.42 -15.94
N VAL A 4 -63.57 4.37 -16.63
CA VAL A 4 -63.83 3.06 -16.01
C VAL A 4 -62.54 2.25 -15.82
N LEU A 5 -61.53 2.44 -16.70
CA LEU A 5 -60.24 1.76 -16.59
C LEU A 5 -59.36 2.26 -15.41
N ARG A 6 -59.55 3.50 -14.95
CA ARG A 6 -58.77 4.06 -13.83
C ARG A 6 -59.26 3.60 -12.45
N ILE A 7 -60.53 3.19 -12.32
CA ILE A 7 -61.08 2.70 -11.05
C ILE A 7 -60.69 1.23 -10.82
N ILE A 8 -60.61 0.42 -11.87
CA ILE A 8 -60.18 -0.99 -11.78
C ILE A 8 -58.70 -1.10 -11.40
N LEU A 9 -57.84 -0.19 -11.86
CA LEU A 9 -56.40 -0.22 -11.55
C LEU A 9 -56.10 0.14 -10.07
N VAL A 10 -56.91 0.99 -9.43
CA VAL A 10 -56.72 1.40 -8.02
C VAL A 10 -57.19 0.30 -7.05
N VAL A 11 -58.20 -0.48 -7.41
CA VAL A 11 -58.71 -1.58 -6.58
C VAL A 11 -57.75 -2.78 -6.55
N VAL A 12 -57.05 -3.06 -7.66
CA VAL A 12 -56.06 -4.16 -7.73
C VAL A 12 -54.79 -3.85 -6.92
N VAL A 13 -54.37 -2.59 -6.86
CA VAL A 13 -53.19 -2.16 -6.10
C VAL A 13 -53.44 -2.19 -4.57
N LEU A 14 -54.67 -1.93 -4.12
CA LEU A 14 -55.04 -2.00 -2.70
C LEU A 14 -55.28 -3.44 -2.20
N ALA A 15 -55.72 -4.35 -3.07
CA ALA A 15 -55.89 -5.77 -2.72
C ALA A 15 -54.56 -6.51 -2.53
N PHE A 16 -53.50 -6.14 -3.27
CA PHE A 16 -52.16 -6.73 -3.11
C PHE A 16 -51.43 -6.23 -1.86
N ALA A 17 -51.71 -5.02 -1.40
CA ALA A 17 -51.10 -4.45 -0.19
C ALA A 17 -51.65 -5.07 1.12
N MET A 18 -52.88 -5.59 1.12
CA MET A 18 -53.45 -6.27 2.30
C MET A 18 -53.08 -7.76 2.40
N PHE A 19 -52.64 -8.40 1.32
CA PHE A 19 -52.25 -9.82 1.36
C PHE A 19 -50.84 -10.05 1.94
N PHE A 20 -49.96 -9.04 1.92
CA PHE A 20 -48.60 -9.14 2.47
C PHE A 20 -48.45 -8.66 3.93
N LEU A 21 -49.48 -8.03 4.50
CA LEU A 21 -49.47 -7.58 5.90
C LEU A 21 -50.19 -8.54 6.88
N SER A 22 -50.71 -9.67 6.40
CA SER A 22 -51.52 -10.61 7.21
C SER A 22 -50.86 -11.97 7.50
N SER A 23 -49.59 -12.21 7.16
CA SER A 23 -48.90 -13.48 7.47
C SER A 23 -48.06 -13.47 8.76
N ARG A 24 -48.25 -12.45 9.62
CA ARG A 24 -47.67 -12.41 10.97
C ARG A 24 -48.74 -12.81 12.00
N ASN A 25 -48.50 -13.93 12.68
CA ASN A 25 -49.08 -14.44 13.95
C ASN A 25 -50.00 -15.68 13.93
N ARG A 26 -49.66 -16.60 14.86
CA ARG A 26 -50.36 -17.81 15.39
C ARG A 26 -50.12 -19.09 14.57
N SER A 27 -49.83 -20.27 15.10
CA SER A 27 -49.66 -20.87 16.46
C SER A 27 -48.93 -22.21 16.22
N GLY A 28 -48.00 -22.73 17.04
CA GLY A 28 -48.27 -23.36 18.33
C GLY A 28 -48.82 -24.80 18.19
N SER A 29 -47.96 -25.81 17.98
CA SER A 29 -48.22 -27.22 18.32
C SER A 29 -46.95 -28.08 18.30
N ASN A 30 -46.71 -28.76 19.43
CA ASN A 30 -45.58 -29.65 19.71
C ASN A 30 -45.66 -30.98 18.94
N ILE A 31 -44.56 -31.39 18.31
CA ILE A 31 -44.21 -32.81 18.08
C ILE A 31 -42.70 -32.94 18.36
N ALA A 32 -42.34 -33.86 19.24
CA ALA A 32 -40.98 -34.16 19.65
C ALA A 32 -40.36 -35.30 18.83
N MET A 33 -39.02 -35.32 18.82
CA MET A 33 -38.08 -36.34 18.33
C MET A 33 -37.88 -36.43 16.81
N PHE A 34 -36.70 -36.05 16.30
CA PHE A 34 -35.49 -36.86 16.27
C PHE A 34 -34.26 -35.97 15.98
N SER A 35 -33.11 -36.42 16.45
CA SER A 35 -31.79 -35.78 16.52
C SER A 35 -31.17 -35.36 15.18
N ASP A 36 -30.57 -34.16 15.15
CA ASP A 36 -29.31 -33.95 14.42
C ASP A 36 -28.51 -32.76 15.03
N PRO A 37 -27.32 -32.96 15.61
CA PRO A 37 -26.50 -31.89 16.16
C PRO A 37 -25.41 -31.48 15.17
N MET A 38 -25.73 -30.70 14.15
CA MET A 38 -24.70 -29.99 13.39
C MET A 38 -25.28 -28.82 12.61
N SER A 39 -24.47 -27.75 12.49
CA SER A 39 -24.67 -26.61 11.59
C SER A 39 -25.54 -25.45 12.11
N THR A 40 -24.98 -24.68 13.05
CA THR A 40 -25.11 -23.20 13.04
C THR A 40 -23.81 -22.53 13.52
N ARG A 41 -22.66 -22.97 12.99
CA ARG A 41 -21.45 -22.13 12.92
C ARG A 41 -21.50 -21.36 11.60
N ASN A 42 -22.32 -20.31 11.54
CA ASN A 42 -22.31 -19.34 10.46
C ASN A 42 -22.85 -17.99 10.96
N GLN A 43 -22.41 -17.57 12.15
CA GLN A 43 -22.19 -16.15 12.36
C GLN A 43 -20.80 -15.87 11.80
N ALA A 44 -20.76 -15.17 10.68
CA ALA A 44 -19.60 -14.42 10.26
C ALA A 44 -19.28 -13.44 11.39
N GLU A 45 -18.47 -13.90 12.35
CA GLU A 45 -17.68 -13.01 13.18
C GLU A 45 -16.98 -12.09 12.17
N ARG A 46 -17.38 -10.82 12.16
CA ARG A 46 -16.47 -9.79 11.67
C ARG A 46 -15.25 -9.94 12.55
N LEU A 47 -14.25 -10.65 12.05
CA LEU A 47 -12.95 -10.77 12.70
C LEU A 47 -12.49 -9.34 12.90
N GLU A 48 -12.63 -8.85 14.13
CA GLU A 48 -12.04 -7.57 14.52
C GLU A 48 -10.59 -7.61 14.07
N PRO A 49 -10.10 -6.58 13.36
CA PRO A 49 -8.74 -6.56 12.86
C PRO A 49 -7.78 -6.87 14.00
N LYS A 50 -6.82 -7.77 13.79
CA LYS A 50 -5.85 -8.06 14.86
C LYS A 50 -5.12 -6.75 15.20
N PRO A 51 -4.78 -6.51 16.49
CA PRO A 51 -4.29 -5.22 16.95
C PRO A 51 -3.05 -4.71 16.19
N TYR A 52 -2.24 -5.61 15.62
CA TYR A 52 -1.01 -5.29 14.88
C TYR A 52 -1.10 -5.53 13.37
N GLU A 53 -2.31 -5.85 12.88
CA GLU A 53 -2.52 -6.18 11.47
C GLU A 53 -2.38 -4.96 10.59
N VAL A 54 -1.76 -5.17 9.42
CA VAL A 54 -1.44 -4.14 8.46
C VAL A 54 -2.09 -4.49 7.13
N THR A 55 -2.82 -3.54 6.53
CA THR A 55 -3.20 -3.63 5.12
C THR A 55 -2.06 -3.07 4.26
N ILE A 56 -1.60 -3.88 3.30
CA ILE A 56 -0.51 -3.54 2.40
C ILE A 56 -1.09 -2.99 1.10
N ILE A 57 -0.58 -1.85 0.66
CA ILE A 57 -0.93 -1.22 -0.61
C ILE A 57 0.27 -1.26 -1.54
N THR A 58 0.02 -1.60 -2.80
CA THR A 58 1.03 -1.55 -3.85
C THR A 58 0.44 -1.05 -5.16
N LEU A 59 1.27 -0.47 -6.01
CA LEU A 59 0.97 -0.10 -7.39
C LEU A 59 2.10 -0.61 -8.27
N TYR A 60 1.73 -1.20 -9.40
CA TYR A 60 2.68 -1.52 -10.46
C TYR A 60 2.30 -0.85 -11.77
N VAL A 61 3.25 -0.10 -12.32
CA VAL A 61 3.17 0.52 -13.65
C VAL A 61 4.35 -0.03 -14.47
N PRO A 62 4.12 -0.73 -15.59
CA PRO A 62 5.19 -1.25 -16.42
C PRO A 62 5.90 -0.09 -17.13
N LEU A 63 7.16 0.15 -16.77
CA LEU A 63 8.00 1.22 -17.35
C LEU A 63 8.90 0.73 -18.49
N GLY A 64 8.84 -0.56 -18.80
CA GLY A 64 9.74 -1.19 -19.78
C GLY A 64 11.15 -1.36 -19.21
N LYS A 65 12.16 -1.15 -20.06
CA LYS A 65 13.57 -1.20 -19.65
C LYS A 65 14.06 0.19 -19.25
N PHE A 66 14.58 0.34 -18.04
CA PHE A 66 15.14 1.61 -17.58
C PHE A 66 16.40 1.40 -16.73
N GLN A 67 17.29 2.39 -16.73
CA GLN A 67 18.50 2.39 -15.90
C GLN A 67 18.18 2.88 -14.49
N LYS A 68 18.75 2.23 -13.48
CA LYS A 68 18.70 2.69 -12.09
C LYS A 68 20.04 2.50 -11.40
N GLY A 69 20.56 3.59 -10.84
CA GLY A 69 21.91 3.65 -10.28
C GLY A 69 23.00 3.80 -11.35
N GLY A 70 24.26 3.67 -10.93
CA GLY A 70 25.43 3.75 -11.81
C GLY A 70 25.68 2.46 -12.62
N GLY A 71 26.64 2.51 -13.54
CA GLY A 71 27.25 1.33 -14.15
C GLY A 71 26.37 0.50 -15.10
N GLY A 72 25.36 1.10 -15.74
CA GLY A 72 24.53 0.38 -16.71
C GLY A 72 23.59 -0.66 -16.09
N ASN A 73 23.20 -0.50 -14.83
CA ASN A 73 22.24 -1.36 -14.16
C ASN A 73 20.82 -1.14 -14.70
N PHE A 74 20.28 -2.11 -15.44
CA PHE A 74 18.93 -2.05 -16.01
C PHE A 74 17.91 -2.89 -15.25
N TYR A 75 16.70 -2.37 -15.23
CA TYR A 75 15.51 -2.98 -14.66
C TYR A 75 14.49 -3.17 -15.77
N THR A 76 13.77 -4.30 -15.74
CA THR A 76 12.81 -4.70 -16.78
C THR A 76 11.52 -5.20 -16.14
N ASN A 77 10.43 -5.19 -16.91
CA ASN A 77 9.16 -5.74 -16.48
C ASN A 77 9.27 -7.21 -16.03
N ASP A 78 10.06 -8.02 -16.73
CA ASP A 78 10.27 -9.43 -16.36
C ASP A 78 10.99 -9.60 -15.02
N LYS A 79 11.97 -8.73 -14.74
CA LYS A 79 12.67 -8.72 -13.45
C LYS A 79 11.70 -8.41 -12.31
N TYR A 80 10.85 -7.41 -12.50
CA TYR A 80 9.80 -7.07 -11.53
C TYR A 80 8.75 -8.19 -11.40
N ARG A 81 8.36 -8.84 -12.50
CA ARG A 81 7.47 -10.00 -12.49
C ARG A 81 8.05 -11.14 -11.65
N GLY A 82 9.35 -11.40 -11.74
CA GLY A 82 10.03 -12.35 -10.85
C GLY A 82 9.90 -11.99 -9.37
N TRP A 83 10.09 -10.71 -9.03
CA TRP A 83 9.97 -10.23 -7.64
C TRP A 83 8.54 -10.25 -7.09
N MET A 84 7.54 -10.09 -7.94
CA MET A 84 6.12 -10.16 -7.54
C MET A 84 5.76 -11.50 -6.88
N GLN A 85 6.47 -12.60 -7.16
CA GLN A 85 6.23 -13.91 -6.52
C GLN A 85 6.21 -13.83 -4.98
N THR A 86 6.98 -12.90 -4.40
CA THR A 86 7.03 -12.69 -2.96
C THR A 86 5.68 -12.27 -2.36
N PHE A 87 4.82 -11.62 -3.16
CA PHE A 87 3.45 -11.28 -2.78
C PHE A 87 2.55 -12.50 -2.73
N GLY A 88 2.89 -13.61 -3.39
CA GLY A 88 2.20 -14.88 -3.21
C GLY A 88 2.32 -15.40 -1.78
N TRP A 89 3.43 -15.13 -1.10
CA TRP A 89 3.69 -15.64 0.26
C TRP A 89 3.29 -14.67 1.37
N LEU A 90 2.84 -13.46 1.00
CA LEU A 90 2.47 -12.40 1.93
C LEU A 90 1.00 -12.58 2.38
N SER A 91 0.80 -13.03 3.61
CA SER A 91 -0.52 -13.30 4.19
C SER A 91 -1.32 -12.06 4.59
N ASN A 92 -0.71 -10.87 4.58
CA ASN A 92 -1.42 -9.62 4.80
C ASN A 92 -2.56 -9.43 3.80
N LYS A 93 -3.58 -8.67 4.20
CA LYS A 93 -4.52 -8.10 3.25
C LYS A 93 -3.76 -7.18 2.30
N LEU A 94 -3.88 -7.45 1.00
CA LEU A 94 -3.23 -6.70 -0.07
C LEU A 94 -4.28 -5.97 -0.89
N VAL A 95 -4.06 -4.68 -1.14
CA VAL A 95 -4.74 -3.91 -2.18
C VAL A 95 -3.70 -3.56 -3.25
N ALA A 96 -3.83 -4.15 -4.44
CA ALA A 96 -2.90 -3.95 -5.54
C ALA A 96 -3.57 -3.19 -6.68
N PHE A 97 -3.00 -2.04 -7.03
CA PHE A 97 -3.39 -1.24 -8.19
C PHE A 97 -2.51 -1.62 -9.38
N LEU A 98 -3.13 -2.04 -10.48
CA LEU A 98 -2.44 -2.67 -11.61
C LEU A 98 -2.90 -2.03 -12.91
N THR A 99 -1.96 -1.62 -13.75
CA THR A 99 -2.26 -0.85 -14.98
C THR A 99 -2.38 -1.70 -16.24
N ASP A 100 -2.12 -3.00 -16.16
CA ASP A 100 -2.16 -3.92 -17.28
C ASP A 100 -2.75 -5.29 -16.87
N ASP A 101 -3.39 -5.96 -17.82
CA ASP A 101 -4.07 -7.23 -17.58
C ASP A 101 -3.11 -8.38 -17.28
N ASP A 102 -1.90 -8.37 -17.86
CA ASP A 102 -0.91 -9.41 -17.63
C ASP A 102 -0.48 -9.46 -16.16
N THR A 103 -0.17 -8.29 -15.59
CA THR A 103 0.18 -8.16 -14.18
C THR A 103 -1.03 -8.44 -13.29
N TYR A 104 -2.23 -7.97 -13.67
CA TYR A 104 -3.47 -8.29 -12.96
C TYR A 104 -3.69 -9.80 -12.82
N ASN A 105 -3.62 -10.51 -13.93
CA ASN A 105 -3.82 -11.96 -13.96
C ASN A 105 -2.70 -12.68 -13.21
N TYR A 106 -1.47 -12.18 -13.28
CA TYR A 106 -0.36 -12.74 -12.53
C TYR A 106 -0.55 -12.61 -11.01
N PHE A 107 -0.93 -11.43 -10.51
CA PHE A 107 -1.25 -11.24 -9.08
C PHE A 107 -2.39 -12.14 -8.63
N LYS A 108 -3.45 -12.26 -9.45
CA LYS A 108 -4.56 -13.18 -9.18
C LYS A 108 -4.08 -14.62 -9.06
N GLN A 109 -3.18 -15.05 -9.94
CA GLN A 109 -2.62 -16.40 -9.95
C GLN A 109 -1.75 -16.67 -8.71
N ILE A 110 -0.76 -15.82 -8.42
CA ILE A 110 0.20 -16.09 -7.34
C ILE A 110 -0.44 -16.04 -5.94
N ARG A 111 -1.57 -15.33 -5.79
CA ARG A 111 -2.33 -15.23 -4.54
C ARG A 111 -3.58 -16.11 -4.47
N SER A 112 -3.84 -16.94 -5.49
CA SER A 112 -5.07 -17.77 -5.57
C SER A 112 -5.24 -18.79 -4.45
N HIS A 113 -4.13 -19.17 -3.82
CA HIS A 113 -4.10 -20.10 -2.69
C HIS A 113 -4.38 -19.44 -1.34
N LEU A 114 -4.42 -18.10 -1.27
CA LEU A 114 -4.78 -17.34 -0.08
C LEU A 114 -6.29 -17.13 -0.02
N PRO A 115 -6.87 -16.93 1.17
CA PRO A 115 -8.29 -16.61 1.30
C PRO A 115 -8.68 -15.37 0.45
N PRO A 116 -9.81 -15.39 -0.28
CA PRO A 116 -10.19 -14.31 -1.21
C PRO A 116 -10.21 -12.91 -0.58
N GLU A 117 -10.62 -12.80 0.68
CA GLU A 117 -10.68 -11.54 1.43
C GLU A 117 -9.30 -10.90 1.69
N ARG A 118 -8.21 -11.66 1.50
CA ARG A 118 -6.83 -11.18 1.63
C ARG A 118 -6.33 -10.45 0.39
N THR A 119 -7.09 -10.42 -0.70
CA THR A 119 -6.62 -9.85 -1.96
C THR A 119 -7.68 -9.01 -2.64
N VAL A 120 -7.41 -7.72 -2.78
CA VAL A 120 -8.19 -6.78 -3.59
C VAL A 120 -7.30 -6.35 -4.76
N LEU A 121 -7.72 -6.66 -5.99
CA LEU A 121 -7.02 -6.25 -7.20
C LEU A 121 -7.84 -5.18 -7.91
N ILE A 122 -7.23 -4.04 -8.19
CA ILE A 122 -7.87 -2.89 -8.80
C ILE A 122 -7.14 -2.58 -10.11
N ARG A 123 -7.88 -2.60 -11.21
CA ARG A 123 -7.38 -2.06 -12.47
C ARG A 123 -7.43 -0.55 -12.41
N VAL A 124 -6.34 0.11 -12.79
CA VAL A 124 -6.29 1.56 -12.85
C VAL A 124 -5.61 2.00 -14.14
N ASN A 125 -6.13 3.04 -14.79
CA ASN A 125 -5.41 3.67 -15.88
C ASN A 125 -4.46 4.71 -15.29
N ARG A 126 -3.16 4.61 -15.59
CA ARG A 126 -2.17 5.55 -15.05
C ARG A 126 -2.48 7.01 -15.39
N SER A 127 -3.14 7.30 -16.53
CA SER A 127 -3.52 8.66 -16.91
C SER A 127 -4.60 9.28 -16.00
N GLU A 128 -5.33 8.46 -15.26
CA GLU A 128 -6.36 8.92 -14.32
C GLU A 128 -5.74 9.36 -12.97
N LEU A 129 -4.55 8.86 -12.66
CA LEU A 129 -3.81 9.23 -11.46
C LEU A 129 -3.35 10.69 -11.54
N SER A 130 -3.68 11.48 -10.53
CA SER A 130 -3.31 12.87 -10.37
C SER A 130 -1.83 13.13 -10.60
N SER A 131 -0.94 12.25 -10.12
CA SER A 131 0.50 12.40 -10.33
C SER A 131 0.88 12.39 -11.81
N PHE A 132 0.20 11.59 -12.64
CA PHE A 132 0.48 11.52 -14.07
C PHE A 132 -0.09 12.70 -14.87
N LYS A 133 -0.99 13.51 -14.28
CA LYS A 133 -1.46 14.76 -14.91
C LYS A 133 -0.34 15.80 -14.99
N ASP A 134 0.67 15.70 -14.13
CA ASP A 134 1.85 16.57 -14.14
C ASP A 134 2.94 16.10 -15.13
N TYR A 135 2.66 15.11 -15.99
CA TYR A 135 3.68 14.52 -16.88
C TYR A 135 4.39 15.54 -17.75
N ASP A 136 3.65 16.35 -18.51
CA ASP A 136 4.25 17.32 -19.43
C ASP A 136 5.11 18.34 -18.67
N ARG A 137 4.64 18.76 -17.49
CA ARG A 137 5.35 19.70 -16.62
C ARG A 137 6.65 19.11 -16.09
N VAL A 138 6.62 17.90 -15.54
CA VAL A 138 7.81 17.20 -15.03
C VAL A 138 8.79 16.90 -16.17
N ASN A 139 8.28 16.47 -17.32
CA ASN A 139 9.11 16.21 -18.49
C ASN A 139 9.80 17.48 -19.00
N GLN A 140 9.09 18.62 -19.00
CA GLN A 140 9.67 19.91 -19.33
C GLN A 140 10.78 20.29 -18.34
N ILE A 141 10.56 20.12 -17.03
CA ILE A 141 11.59 20.37 -16.01
C ILE A 141 12.83 19.51 -16.29
N TYR A 142 12.65 18.22 -16.53
CA TYR A 142 13.74 17.27 -16.80
C TYR A 142 14.45 17.52 -18.12
N SER A 143 13.81 18.18 -19.09
CA SER A 143 14.45 18.54 -20.36
C SER A 143 15.43 19.72 -20.25
N LYS A 144 15.38 20.52 -19.18
CA LYS A 144 16.27 21.68 -19.05
C LYS A 144 17.75 21.23 -18.97
N PRO A 145 18.68 21.94 -19.63
CA PRO A 145 20.10 21.56 -19.65
C PRO A 145 20.78 21.58 -18.28
N ASP A 146 20.36 22.50 -17.41
CA ASP A 146 20.90 22.73 -16.07
C ASP A 146 20.24 21.86 -14.98
N TYR A 147 19.19 21.11 -15.32
CA TYR A 147 18.54 20.22 -14.38
C TYR A 147 19.40 18.96 -14.14
N PRO A 148 19.60 18.53 -12.87
CA PRO A 148 20.45 17.39 -12.55
C PRO A 148 19.98 16.12 -13.28
N LYS A 149 20.92 15.27 -13.72
CA LYS A 149 20.64 14.04 -14.48
C LYS A 149 20.98 12.80 -13.65
N HIS A 150 20.04 12.36 -12.84
CA HIS A 150 20.16 11.18 -11.99
C HIS A 150 19.24 10.07 -12.52
N HIS A 151 19.81 8.95 -12.95
CA HIS A 151 19.03 7.82 -13.47
C HIS A 151 18.41 6.99 -12.33
N PRO A 152 17.07 6.75 -12.31
CA PRO A 152 16.04 7.29 -13.21
C PRO A 152 15.36 8.57 -12.69
N ASN A 153 15.71 9.00 -11.48
CA ASN A 153 15.01 9.98 -10.65
C ASN A 153 14.72 11.33 -11.32
N THR A 154 15.59 11.83 -12.20
CA THR A 154 15.42 13.17 -12.83
C THR A 154 15.63 13.14 -14.34
N VAL A 155 15.51 11.96 -14.94
CA VAL A 155 15.67 11.73 -16.38
C VAL A 155 14.50 10.94 -16.98
N ASN A 156 13.73 10.24 -16.14
CA ASN A 156 12.54 9.51 -16.54
C ASN A 156 11.34 10.05 -15.76
N ALA A 157 10.53 10.89 -16.42
CA ALA A 157 9.32 11.45 -15.83
C ALA A 157 8.35 10.35 -15.37
N ASN A 158 8.09 9.32 -16.20
CA ASN A 158 7.22 8.21 -15.85
C ASN A 158 7.66 7.48 -14.57
N TYR A 159 8.98 7.33 -14.35
CA TYR A 159 9.48 6.73 -13.11
C TYR A 159 9.14 7.60 -11.90
N SER A 160 9.42 8.90 -11.97
CA SER A 160 9.19 9.83 -10.87
C SER A 160 7.70 9.93 -10.52
N LEU A 161 6.85 10.03 -11.54
CA LEU A 161 5.39 10.07 -11.37
C LEU A 161 4.84 8.76 -10.79
N THR A 162 5.39 7.61 -11.16
CA THR A 162 5.05 6.33 -10.51
C THR A 162 5.41 6.35 -9.02
N MET A 163 6.56 6.91 -8.64
CA MET A 163 6.96 7.04 -7.23
C MET A 163 6.05 8.01 -6.47
N ASN A 164 5.60 9.10 -7.10
CA ASN A 164 4.68 10.06 -6.50
C ASN A 164 3.25 9.49 -6.38
N ALA A 165 2.81 8.65 -7.33
CA ALA A 165 1.49 8.05 -7.34
C ALA A 165 1.21 7.11 -6.15
N LYS A 166 2.25 6.65 -5.44
CA LYS A 166 2.14 5.82 -4.22
C LYS A 166 1.17 6.41 -3.19
N TYR A 167 1.28 7.71 -2.96
CA TYR A 167 0.50 8.42 -1.95
C TYR A 167 -0.96 8.59 -2.37
N GLU A 168 -1.20 8.73 -3.68
CA GLU A 168 -2.54 8.76 -4.23
C GLU A 168 -3.24 7.40 -4.11
N VAL A 169 -2.57 6.31 -4.47
CA VAL A 169 -3.18 4.96 -4.35
C VAL A 169 -3.38 4.52 -2.90
N LEU A 170 -2.52 4.97 -1.97
CA LEU A 170 -2.76 4.81 -0.54
C LEU A 170 -4.06 5.50 -0.10
N GLN A 171 -4.27 6.75 -0.53
CA GLN A 171 -5.48 7.50 -0.26
C GLN A 171 -6.71 6.80 -0.87
N MET A 172 -6.65 6.44 -2.15
CA MET A 172 -7.74 5.74 -2.83
C MET A 172 -8.12 4.42 -2.15
N ALA A 173 -7.14 3.63 -1.68
CA ALA A 173 -7.43 2.39 -0.97
C ALA A 173 -8.24 2.62 0.32
N MET A 174 -7.99 3.73 1.01
CA MET A 174 -8.75 4.12 2.20
C MET A 174 -10.14 4.62 1.84
N ASP A 175 -10.25 5.48 0.82
CA ASP A 175 -11.52 6.09 0.41
C ASP A 175 -12.50 5.06 -0.17
N LEU A 176 -11.99 4.05 -0.87
CA LEU A 176 -12.77 2.91 -1.38
C LEU A 176 -13.18 1.92 -0.28
N GLY A 177 -12.80 2.15 0.98
CA GLY A 177 -13.14 1.27 2.10
C GLY A 177 -12.39 -0.06 2.10
N HIS A 178 -11.30 -0.18 1.34
CA HIS A 178 -10.51 -1.42 1.28
C HIS A 178 -9.53 -1.56 2.44
N VAL A 179 -9.38 -0.54 3.29
CA VAL A 179 -8.52 -0.55 4.49
C VAL A 179 -9.37 -0.61 5.76
N ASN A 180 -9.48 -1.80 6.33
CA ASN A 180 -10.21 -2.06 7.58
C ASN A 180 -9.30 -2.26 8.80
N THR A 181 -7.99 -2.23 8.62
CA THR A 181 -7.00 -2.36 9.69
C THR A 181 -6.66 -1.00 10.33
N THR A 182 -6.05 -1.03 11.51
CA THR A 182 -5.52 0.17 12.19
C THR A 182 -4.33 0.77 11.42
N TYR A 183 -3.50 -0.11 10.85
CA TYR A 183 -2.24 0.26 10.21
C TYR A 183 -2.27 0.00 8.71
N ILE A 184 -1.69 0.92 7.96
CA ILE A 184 -1.56 0.84 6.51
C ILE A 184 -0.09 1.00 6.14
N ALA A 185 0.36 0.21 5.17
CA ALA A 185 1.71 0.33 4.64
C ALA A 185 1.74 0.34 3.13
N TRP A 186 2.72 1.07 2.59
CA TRP A 186 3.14 0.95 1.21
C TRP A 186 4.21 -0.15 1.09
N LEU A 187 4.17 -0.93 0.01
CA LEU A 187 5.20 -1.92 -0.32
C LEU A 187 5.52 -1.92 -1.82
N ASP A 188 6.74 -1.56 -2.18
CA ASP A 188 7.28 -1.71 -3.54
C ASP A 188 7.41 -3.20 -3.91
N ILE A 189 7.13 -3.53 -5.17
CA ILE A 189 7.27 -4.90 -5.72
C ILE A 189 8.63 -5.53 -5.43
N GLY A 190 9.71 -4.74 -5.52
CA GLY A 190 11.08 -5.22 -5.35
C GLY A 190 11.60 -5.22 -3.92
N CYS A 191 10.80 -4.80 -2.92
CA CYS A 191 11.29 -4.58 -1.56
C CYS A 191 11.61 -5.88 -0.81
N LEU A 192 10.89 -6.96 -1.10
CA LEU A 192 11.07 -8.27 -0.45
C LEU A 192 11.76 -9.29 -1.36
N ARG A 193 12.44 -8.85 -2.42
CA ARG A 193 13.01 -9.75 -3.44
C ARG A 193 13.98 -10.79 -2.90
N ASN A 194 14.68 -10.50 -1.79
CA ASN A 194 15.62 -11.45 -1.18
C ASN A 194 14.87 -12.65 -0.56
N MET A 195 13.57 -12.53 -0.29
CA MET A 195 12.73 -13.66 0.15
C MET A 195 12.59 -14.77 -0.91
N LEU A 196 12.98 -14.50 -2.16
CA LEU A 196 13.08 -15.54 -3.20
C LEU A 196 14.19 -16.56 -2.89
N GLU A 197 15.18 -16.20 -2.09
CA GLU A 197 16.27 -17.08 -1.69
C GLU A 197 15.80 -18.02 -0.58
N GLU A 198 15.88 -19.33 -0.81
CA GLU A 198 15.38 -20.36 0.13
C GLU A 198 16.04 -20.29 1.52
N LYS A 199 17.30 -19.85 1.58
CA LYS A 199 18.02 -19.61 2.85
C LYS A 199 17.41 -18.48 3.69
N ILE A 200 16.71 -17.52 3.07
CA ILE A 200 16.03 -16.41 3.74
C ILE A 200 14.60 -16.79 4.08
N ARG A 201 13.95 -17.56 3.20
CA ARG A 201 12.60 -18.08 3.42
C ARG A 201 12.49 -19.57 3.08
N PRO A 202 12.31 -20.45 4.08
CA PRO A 202 12.07 -21.87 3.84
C PRO A 202 10.91 -22.10 2.86
N LYS A 203 11.02 -23.16 2.04
CA LYS A 203 9.99 -23.49 1.05
C LYS A 203 8.59 -23.55 1.67
N ASN A 204 7.62 -23.04 0.92
CA ASN A 204 6.18 -23.03 1.26
C ASN A 204 5.78 -22.26 2.52
N ASN A 205 6.68 -21.48 3.13
CA ASN A 205 6.32 -20.66 4.28
C ASN A 205 5.64 -19.35 3.84
N ILE A 206 4.44 -19.10 4.34
CA ILE A 206 3.77 -17.80 4.26
C ILE A 206 4.25 -16.91 5.41
N PHE A 207 4.37 -15.61 5.17
CA PHE A 207 4.77 -14.66 6.19
C PHE A 207 3.79 -13.51 6.31
N THR A 208 3.87 -12.78 7.42
CA THR A 208 3.04 -11.62 7.73
C THR A 208 3.96 -10.47 8.08
N LEU A 209 3.58 -9.25 7.70
CA LEU A 209 4.18 -8.02 8.19
C LEU A 209 3.26 -7.40 9.23
N GLU A 210 3.78 -7.10 10.40
CA GLU A 210 3.08 -6.36 11.43
C GLU A 210 3.88 -5.09 11.79
N VAL A 211 3.28 -4.16 12.52
CA VAL A 211 4.04 -3.00 13.03
C VAL A 211 5.25 -3.46 13.86
N PRO A 212 6.39 -2.74 13.82
CA PRO A 212 7.54 -3.00 14.69
C PRO A 212 7.16 -3.07 16.18
N LEU A 213 8.03 -3.68 17.00
CA LEU A 213 7.76 -3.82 18.44
C LEU A 213 7.81 -2.47 19.17
N ASP A 214 8.67 -1.55 18.74
CA ASP A 214 8.84 -0.19 19.26
C ASP A 214 8.14 0.87 18.39
N PHE A 215 7.08 0.47 17.67
CA PHE A 215 6.35 1.36 16.77
C PHE A 215 5.69 2.53 17.50
N GLU A 216 5.79 3.72 16.92
CA GLU A 216 5.23 4.96 17.48
C GLU A 216 3.99 5.38 16.68
N ASP A 217 2.81 5.22 17.29
CA ASP A 217 1.49 5.42 16.67
C ASP A 217 1.26 6.81 16.05
N GLY A 218 2.00 7.83 16.51
CA GLY A 218 1.95 9.21 16.03
C GLY A 218 2.88 9.52 14.85
N LYS A 219 3.67 8.54 14.38
CA LYS A 219 4.72 8.74 13.37
C LYS A 219 4.52 7.86 12.14
N VAL A 220 5.20 8.20 11.06
CA VAL A 220 5.38 7.29 9.91
C VAL A 220 6.74 6.62 10.04
N ALA A 221 6.75 5.30 9.98
CA ALA A 221 7.98 4.52 10.01
C ALA A 221 8.56 4.35 8.60
N PHE A 222 9.86 4.59 8.47
CA PHE A 222 10.65 4.38 7.25
C PHE A 222 11.96 3.65 7.55
N THR A 223 12.53 2.99 6.54
CA THR A 223 13.96 2.64 6.58
C THR A 223 14.80 3.92 6.42
N GLU A 224 15.83 4.10 7.24
CA GLU A 224 16.85 5.13 7.03
C GLU A 224 17.89 4.67 6.02
N VAL A 225 18.19 5.52 5.03
CA VAL A 225 19.20 5.24 4.00
C VAL A 225 20.53 5.89 4.40
N GLY A 226 20.50 7.19 4.63
CA GLY A 226 21.62 7.99 5.12
C GLY A 226 21.23 8.70 6.42
N GLY A 227 22.19 8.87 7.33
CA GLY A 227 21.92 9.53 8.61
C GLY A 227 21.39 10.96 8.44
N ARG A 228 20.35 11.32 9.20
CA ARG A 228 19.69 12.63 9.09
C ARG A 228 20.61 13.83 9.32
N ASP A 229 21.64 13.71 10.17
CA ASP A 229 22.42 14.86 10.63
C ASP A 229 23.11 15.64 9.51
N GLY A 230 23.61 14.94 8.48
CA GLY A 230 24.23 15.57 7.31
C GLY A 230 23.22 16.15 6.32
N LEU A 231 21.93 15.81 6.45
CA LEU A 231 20.89 16.15 5.49
C LEU A 231 19.91 17.22 6.01
N ARG A 232 19.81 17.40 7.33
CA ARG A 232 18.80 18.23 7.99
C ARG A 232 18.80 19.72 7.60
N ASN A 233 19.93 20.21 7.10
CA ASN A 233 20.10 21.62 6.72
C ASN A 233 20.01 21.85 5.21
N LEU A 234 19.84 20.79 4.41
CA LEU A 234 19.72 20.91 2.96
C LEU A 234 18.40 21.57 2.59
N SER A 235 18.47 22.46 1.61
CA SER A 235 17.31 23.00 0.91
C SER A 235 16.65 21.92 0.03
N PRO A 236 15.38 22.12 -0.36
CA PRO A 236 14.71 21.24 -1.32
C PRO A 236 15.49 21.05 -2.62
N TRP A 237 16.11 22.13 -3.14
CA TRP A 237 16.91 22.04 -4.35
C TRP A 237 18.15 21.17 -4.15
N GLU A 238 18.86 21.30 -3.03
CA GLU A 238 20.05 20.49 -2.74
C GLU A 238 19.72 19.00 -2.63
N TYR A 239 18.56 18.63 -2.05
CA TYR A 239 18.09 17.25 -2.04
C TYR A 239 17.98 16.67 -3.46
N ILE A 240 17.44 17.44 -4.40
CA ILE A 240 17.23 17.03 -5.79
C ILE A 240 18.54 17.06 -6.58
N GLN A 241 19.28 18.18 -6.49
CA GLN A 241 20.52 18.42 -7.22
C GLN A 241 21.58 17.37 -6.87
N GLN A 242 21.73 17.05 -5.59
CA GLN A 242 22.72 16.10 -5.11
C GLN A 242 22.19 14.66 -5.00
N ASN A 243 20.94 14.42 -5.41
CA ASN A 243 20.25 13.13 -5.31
C ASN A 243 20.29 12.53 -3.89
N GLN A 244 20.14 13.37 -2.87
CA GLN A 244 20.24 12.95 -1.47
C GLN A 244 18.98 12.17 -1.08
N VAL A 245 19.17 11.16 -0.24
CA VAL A 245 18.10 10.28 0.23
C VAL A 245 18.25 10.09 1.74
N TRP A 246 17.29 10.63 2.49
CA TRP A 246 17.22 10.39 3.93
C TRP A 246 16.53 9.06 4.24
N VAL A 247 15.35 8.82 3.65
CA VAL A 247 14.53 7.63 3.91
C VAL A 247 14.21 6.86 2.64
N ALA A 248 14.01 5.54 2.79
CA ALA A 248 13.69 4.66 1.68
C ALA A 248 12.21 4.73 1.29
N GLY A 249 11.91 4.93 0.01
CA GLY A 249 10.53 4.93 -0.49
C GLY A 249 9.93 3.52 -0.70
N SER A 250 10.67 2.46 -0.44
CA SER A 250 10.28 1.08 -0.81
C SER A 250 9.30 0.41 0.15
N TYR A 251 9.32 0.79 1.42
CA TYR A 251 8.34 0.34 2.41
C TYR A 251 8.21 1.39 3.51
N PHE A 252 6.98 1.75 3.84
CA PHE A 252 6.68 2.65 4.95
C PHE A 252 5.31 2.35 5.51
N ILE A 253 5.14 2.55 6.82
CA ILE A 253 3.95 2.14 7.57
C ILE A 253 3.56 3.21 8.57
N ALA A 254 2.24 3.41 8.73
CA ALA A 254 1.70 4.27 9.77
C ALA A 254 0.30 3.82 10.21
N LYS A 255 -0.15 4.38 11.33
CA LYS A 255 -1.58 4.38 11.67
C LYS A 255 -2.35 5.12 10.58
N LYS A 256 -3.52 4.61 10.20
CA LYS A 256 -4.34 5.16 9.10
C LYS A 256 -4.52 6.68 9.17
N THR A 257 -4.83 7.21 10.36
CA THR A 257 -5.04 8.65 10.57
C THR A 257 -3.76 9.47 10.40
N VAL A 258 -2.61 8.93 10.77
CA VAL A 258 -1.29 9.55 10.57
C VAL A 258 -0.88 9.49 9.10
N MET A 259 -1.12 8.36 8.42
CA MET A 259 -0.87 8.22 6.99
C MET A 259 -1.64 9.26 6.18
N LEU A 260 -2.91 9.50 6.50
CA LEU A 260 -3.74 10.52 5.83
C LEU A 260 -3.14 11.93 5.97
N LYS A 261 -2.66 12.29 7.15
CA LYS A 261 -1.97 13.58 7.36
C LYS A 261 -0.70 13.65 6.53
N PHE A 262 0.11 12.59 6.55
CA PHE A 262 1.35 12.52 5.80
C PHE A 262 1.11 12.65 4.29
N ILE A 263 0.12 11.96 3.73
CA ILE A 263 -0.27 12.04 2.31
C ILE A 263 -0.64 13.48 1.94
N ARG A 264 -1.42 14.19 2.77
CA ARG A 264 -1.79 15.59 2.50
C ARG A 264 -0.56 16.50 2.51
N SER A 265 0.31 16.38 3.50
CA SER A 265 1.56 17.15 3.56
C SER A 265 2.48 16.84 2.37
N TYR A 266 2.55 15.58 1.96
CA TYR A 266 3.31 15.13 0.80
C TYR A 266 2.77 15.75 -0.50
N GLN A 267 1.46 15.64 -0.75
CA GLN A 267 0.82 16.22 -1.93
C GLN A 267 1.03 17.74 -1.99
N LYS A 268 0.90 18.44 -0.86
CA LYS A 268 1.22 19.87 -0.75
C LYS A 268 2.69 20.14 -1.12
N ALA A 269 3.62 19.34 -0.61
CA ALA A 269 5.04 19.49 -0.91
C ALA A 269 5.36 19.32 -2.40
N VAL A 270 4.79 18.29 -3.06
CA VAL A 270 4.92 18.10 -4.52
C VAL A 270 4.46 19.36 -5.27
N GLN A 271 3.31 19.92 -4.90
CA GLN A 271 2.76 21.10 -5.56
C GLN A 271 3.62 22.36 -5.34
N VAL A 272 4.23 22.52 -4.15
CA VAL A 272 5.19 23.61 -3.91
C VAL A 272 6.43 23.44 -4.78
N LEU A 273 7.02 22.24 -4.81
CA LEU A 273 8.21 21.95 -5.61
C LEU A 273 7.96 22.21 -7.11
N LEU A 274 6.83 21.76 -7.65
CA LEU A 274 6.49 21.95 -9.07
C LEU A 274 6.34 23.43 -9.45
N LYS A 275 5.80 24.26 -8.54
CA LYS A 275 5.73 25.73 -8.72
C LYS A 275 7.11 26.34 -8.82
N ASP A 276 8.06 25.83 -8.05
CA ASP A 276 9.45 26.26 -8.04
C ASP A 276 10.31 25.59 -9.13
N ASN A 277 9.67 24.94 -10.13
CA ASN A 277 10.33 24.20 -11.20
C ASN A 277 11.20 23.03 -10.72
N MET A 278 10.83 22.42 -9.60
CA MET A 278 11.51 21.26 -9.01
C MET A 278 10.60 20.03 -9.09
N ALA A 279 11.18 18.91 -9.49
CA ALA A 279 10.56 17.59 -9.52
C ALA A 279 11.61 16.49 -9.29
N SER A 280 11.22 15.44 -8.58
CA SER A 280 12.01 14.22 -8.41
C SER A 280 11.08 13.09 -7.94
N THR A 281 11.66 12.00 -7.46
CA THR A 281 10.95 10.90 -6.82
C THR A 281 10.50 11.25 -5.41
N ASP A 282 9.67 10.37 -4.85
CA ASP A 282 9.19 10.41 -3.48
C ASP A 282 10.28 10.63 -2.44
N GLN A 283 11.44 10.02 -2.62
CA GLN A 283 12.53 10.10 -1.65
C GLN A 283 13.08 11.52 -1.50
N GLN A 284 13.27 12.26 -2.60
CA GLN A 284 13.71 13.65 -2.54
C GLN A 284 12.58 14.58 -2.11
N VAL A 285 11.33 14.28 -2.48
CA VAL A 285 10.17 15.05 -1.98
C VAL A 285 10.07 14.92 -0.46
N ILE A 286 10.21 13.72 0.10
CA ILE A 286 10.22 13.50 1.55
C ILE A 286 11.41 14.21 2.19
N GLY A 287 12.61 14.14 1.63
CA GLY A 287 13.75 14.92 2.12
C GLY A 287 13.41 16.42 2.19
N SER A 288 12.84 16.95 1.10
CA SER A 288 12.44 18.35 0.98
C SER A 288 11.38 18.75 2.00
N MET A 289 10.39 17.90 2.27
CA MET A 289 9.34 18.15 3.29
C MET A 289 9.94 18.52 4.65
N TYR A 290 11.05 17.88 5.03
CA TYR A 290 11.70 18.09 6.33
C TYR A 290 12.93 19.01 6.27
N SER A 291 13.10 19.74 5.17
CA SER A 291 14.08 20.83 5.04
C SER A 291 13.68 22.04 5.91
N PRO A 292 14.62 22.94 6.27
CA PRO A 292 14.32 24.15 7.03
C PRO A 292 13.21 25.02 6.40
N GLN A 293 13.08 25.00 5.07
CA GLN A 293 12.11 25.80 4.32
C GLN A 293 10.68 25.27 4.42
N MET A 294 10.52 23.94 4.53
CA MET A 294 9.21 23.27 4.43
C MET A 294 8.77 22.59 5.73
N ILE A 295 9.65 22.46 6.73
CA ILE A 295 9.36 21.75 7.98
C ILE A 295 8.18 22.34 8.75
N LYS A 296 7.95 23.66 8.65
CA LYS A 296 6.82 24.36 9.28
C LYS A 296 5.44 23.89 8.81
N ASP A 297 5.38 23.27 7.62
CA ASP A 297 4.16 22.74 7.02
C ASP A 297 3.97 21.24 7.30
N GLN A 298 4.89 20.62 8.07
CA GLN A 298 4.85 19.20 8.39
C GLN A 298 4.20 18.95 9.76
N GLU A 299 3.07 18.22 9.74
CA GLU A 299 2.35 17.84 10.96
C GLU A 299 2.75 16.48 11.52
N VAL A 300 3.51 15.70 10.73
CA VAL A 300 3.81 14.31 11.02
C VAL A 300 5.30 14.16 11.19
N GLU A 301 5.70 13.40 12.20
CA GLU A 301 7.10 13.04 12.40
C GLU A 301 7.42 11.68 11.77
N ILE A 302 8.70 11.49 11.44
CA ILE A 302 9.22 10.22 10.93
C ILE A 302 9.99 9.49 12.03
N LYS A 303 9.70 8.20 12.19
CA LYS A 303 10.53 7.23 12.92
C LYS A 303 11.35 6.45 11.90
N THR A 304 12.66 6.37 12.09
CA THR A 304 13.53 5.64 11.18
C THR A 304 14.02 4.32 11.78
N TYR A 305 14.27 3.34 10.91
CA TYR A 305 14.81 2.02 11.24
C TYR A 305 16.05 1.75 10.42
N ARG A 306 17.08 1.15 11.05
CA ARG A 306 18.32 0.73 10.40
C ARG A 306 18.60 -0.74 10.70
N CYS A 307 19.26 -1.38 9.75
CA CYS A 307 19.71 -2.75 9.88
C CYS A 307 21.23 -2.80 9.75
N SER A 308 21.85 -3.69 10.52
CA SER A 308 23.27 -4.00 10.40
C SER A 308 23.54 -4.90 9.19
N ASN A 309 24.78 -4.92 8.70
CA ASN A 309 25.17 -5.79 7.59
C ASN A 309 24.93 -7.27 7.92
N GLY A 310 24.23 -8.00 7.04
CA GLY A 310 23.85 -9.39 7.23
C GLY A 310 22.59 -9.60 8.08
N GLN A 311 22.06 -8.55 8.72
CA GLN A 311 20.82 -8.67 9.49
C GLN A 311 19.66 -9.04 8.54
N TYR A 312 18.92 -10.08 8.90
CA TYR A 312 17.86 -10.69 8.08
C TYR A 312 18.32 -11.20 6.70
N GLY A 313 19.63 -11.43 6.51
CA GLY A 313 20.20 -11.82 5.21
C GLY A 313 20.29 -10.67 4.20
N LEU A 314 20.14 -9.43 4.65
CA LEU A 314 20.30 -8.24 3.82
C LEU A 314 21.77 -7.83 3.75
N TYR A 315 22.23 -7.43 2.56
CA TYR A 315 23.59 -6.93 2.33
C TYR A 315 23.59 -5.71 1.41
N SER A 316 24.65 -4.90 1.46
CA SER A 316 24.93 -3.80 0.50
C SER A 316 23.76 -2.80 0.34
N SER A 317 23.23 -2.58 -0.87
CA SER A 317 22.09 -1.67 -1.04
C SER A 317 20.83 -2.19 -0.34
N ASP A 318 20.67 -3.49 -0.17
CA ASP A 318 19.41 -4.03 0.36
C ASP A 318 19.25 -3.69 1.85
N ILE A 319 20.35 -3.63 2.63
CA ILE A 319 20.29 -3.17 4.04
C ILE A 319 19.85 -1.70 4.15
N GLN A 320 20.24 -0.87 3.18
CA GLN A 320 19.97 0.56 3.20
C GLN A 320 18.52 0.89 2.86
N TYR A 321 17.85 0.05 2.06
CA TYR A 321 16.52 0.39 1.54
C TYR A 321 15.39 -0.49 2.09
N PHE A 322 15.64 -1.73 2.50
CA PHE A 322 14.55 -2.68 2.83
C PHE A 322 14.36 -3.02 4.30
N CYS A 323 15.22 -2.51 5.18
CA CYS A 323 15.26 -2.88 6.60
C CYS A 323 13.89 -2.95 7.28
N LEU A 324 13.08 -1.88 7.18
CA LEU A 324 11.80 -1.79 7.90
C LEU A 324 10.84 -2.94 7.55
N ALA A 325 10.79 -3.39 6.29
CA ALA A 325 9.91 -4.49 5.92
C ALA A 325 10.31 -5.80 6.63
N TYR A 326 11.61 -6.01 6.85
CA TYR A 326 12.12 -7.18 7.56
C TYR A 326 11.96 -7.06 9.08
N VAL A 327 12.10 -5.85 9.64
CA VAL A 327 11.73 -5.57 11.03
C VAL A 327 10.25 -5.88 11.28
N CYS A 328 9.36 -5.47 10.38
CA CYS A 328 7.93 -5.77 10.44
C CYS A 328 7.63 -7.28 10.35
N LYS A 329 8.40 -8.01 9.55
CA LYS A 329 8.30 -9.47 9.46
C LYS A 329 8.72 -10.13 10.77
N GLU A 330 9.88 -9.76 11.31
CA GLU A 330 10.38 -10.30 12.58
C GLU A 330 9.42 -10.01 13.74
N ALA A 331 8.86 -8.80 13.80
CA ALA A 331 7.87 -8.44 14.82
C ALA A 331 6.67 -9.39 14.79
N ALA A 332 6.17 -9.76 13.60
CA ALA A 332 5.08 -10.72 13.46
C ALA A 332 5.48 -12.13 13.93
N GLU A 333 6.71 -12.56 13.64
CA GLU A 333 7.25 -13.87 14.04
C GLU A 333 7.42 -13.97 15.56
N LEU A 334 7.98 -12.94 16.20
CA LEU A 334 8.15 -12.87 17.64
C LEU A 334 6.81 -12.86 18.37
N ARG A 335 5.82 -12.09 17.88
CA ARG A 335 4.46 -12.11 18.46
C ARG A 335 3.77 -13.46 18.31
N ARG A 336 4.02 -14.18 17.21
CA ARG A 336 3.49 -15.53 17.01
C ARG A 336 4.14 -16.51 17.99
N ALA A 337 5.47 -16.47 18.14
CA ALA A 337 6.19 -17.33 19.08
C ALA A 337 5.74 -17.12 20.53
N ASN A 338 5.59 -15.85 20.97
CA ASN A 338 5.12 -15.53 22.31
C ASN A 338 3.70 -16.04 22.58
N LYS A 339 2.79 -15.98 21.59
CA LYS A 339 1.45 -16.56 21.73
C LYS A 339 1.49 -18.08 21.87
N THR A 340 2.35 -18.75 21.12
CA THR A 340 2.53 -20.20 21.25
C THR A 340 3.04 -20.58 22.65
N LEU A 341 3.98 -19.81 23.21
CA LEU A 341 4.50 -20.02 24.57
C LEU A 341 3.48 -19.73 25.68
N GLN A 342 2.50 -18.85 25.45
CA GLN A 342 1.42 -18.59 26.41
C GLN A 342 0.32 -19.66 26.40
N LEU A 343 0.26 -20.49 25.34
CA LEU A 343 -0.75 -21.53 25.16
C LEU A 343 -0.22 -22.95 25.44
N ALA A 344 1.10 -23.10 25.56
CA ALA A 344 1.78 -24.32 26.00
C ALA A 344 1.99 -24.29 27.51
#